data_AF-A0A6M0Q7H2-F1
#
_entry.id   AF-A0A6M0Q7H2-F1
#
_cell.length_a   1.000
_cell.length_b   1.000
_cell.length_c   1.000
_cell.angle_alpha   90.00
_cell.angle_beta   90.00
_cell.angle_gamma   90.00
#
_symmetry.space_group_name_H-M   'P 1'
#
loop_
_entity.id
_entity.type
_entity.pdbx_description
1 polymer ?
#
loop_
_entity_poly.entity_id
_entity_poly.type
_entity_poly.pdbx_seq_one_letter_code
_entity_poly.pdbx_strand_id
1 'polypeptide(L)'
;MLNHINVDIMFGIDKQMHFWGFFVGTLILGILLLLITPIRYSRRNLSILWFGVIMIGMIEEFRQYLLPNRSTEFLDGMANILGATCGILLPFIIGSFYKQLVKNKHLYMLFFFYILTLSAGLWQLNQISFLQEELNLRNIVQVFFMK
;
A
#
# COMPACT_ATOMS: atom_id res chain seq x y z
N MET A 1 -30.07 16.22 -19.34
CA MET A 1 -28.64 16.59 -19.24
C MET A 1 -27.88 15.30 -18.99
N LEU A 2 -27.14 14.82 -19.98
CA LEU A 2 -26.33 13.61 -19.83
C LEU A 2 -25.23 13.91 -18.81
N ASN A 3 -25.24 13.18 -17.69
CA ASN A 3 -24.14 13.18 -16.73
C ASN A 3 -22.89 12.73 -17.49
N HIS A 4 -22.04 13.67 -17.87
CA HIS A 4 -20.71 13.36 -18.35
C HIS A 4 -19.97 12.73 -17.18
N ILE A 5 -19.81 11.40 -17.23
CA ILE A 5 -18.95 10.66 -16.31
C ILE A 5 -17.57 11.29 -16.44
N ASN A 6 -17.08 11.91 -15.37
CA ASN A 6 -15.77 12.54 -15.37
C ASN A 6 -14.72 11.45 -15.25
N VAL A 7 -14.20 11.01 -16.41
CA VAL A 7 -13.26 9.89 -16.54
C VAL A 7 -11.99 10.13 -15.73
N ASP A 8 -11.59 11.40 -15.55
CA ASP A 8 -10.41 11.78 -14.78
C ASP A 8 -10.58 11.50 -13.28
N ILE A 9 -11.81 11.58 -12.75
CA ILE A 9 -12.10 11.22 -11.35
C ILE A 9 -12.07 9.70 -11.18
N MET A 10 -12.51 8.94 -12.19
CA MET A 10 -12.57 7.48 -12.12
C MET A 10 -11.23 6.78 -12.40
N PHE A 11 -10.41 7.34 -13.30
CA PHE A 11 -9.18 6.71 -13.82
C PHE A 11 -7.97 7.63 -13.82
N GLY A 12 -8.01 8.72 -13.03
CA GLY A 12 -6.91 9.67 -12.91
C GLY A 12 -5.59 9.02 -12.50
N ILE A 13 -4.49 9.73 -12.75
CA ILE A 13 -3.12 9.27 -12.47
C ILE A 13 -2.96 8.81 -11.01
N ASP A 14 -3.60 9.50 -10.07
CA ASP A 14 -3.61 9.17 -8.65
C ASP A 14 -4.10 7.72 -8.41
N LYS A 15 -5.26 7.36 -8.99
CA LYS A 15 -5.86 6.01 -8.91
C LYS A 15 -4.95 4.94 -9.52
N GLN A 16 -4.28 5.28 -10.63
CA GLN A 16 -3.33 4.37 -11.28
C GLN A 16 -2.10 4.13 -10.41
N MET A 17 -1.59 5.16 -9.74
CA MET A 17 -0.46 5.05 -8.81
C MET A 17 -0.82 4.17 -7.60
N HIS A 18 -2.03 4.34 -7.05
CA HIS A 18 -2.58 3.45 -6.01
C HIS A 18 -2.62 1.99 -6.49
N PHE A 19 -3.22 1.74 -7.65
CA PHE A 19 -3.27 0.39 -8.22
C PHE A 19 -1.88 -0.22 -8.42
N TRP A 20 -0.98 0.47 -9.13
CA TRP A 20 0.34 -0.05 -9.49
C TRP A 20 1.25 -0.21 -8.27
N GLY A 21 1.18 0.71 -7.31
CA GLY A 21 1.94 0.62 -6.06
C GLY A 21 1.58 -0.64 -5.27
N PHE A 22 0.28 -0.88 -5.06
CA PHE A 22 -0.20 -2.07 -4.37
C PHE A 22 0.00 -3.35 -5.18
N PHE A 23 -0.13 -3.30 -6.51
CA PHE A 23 0.16 -4.43 -7.40
C PHE A 23 1.62 -4.88 -7.31
N VAL A 24 2.56 -3.98 -7.61
CA VAL A 24 3.99 -4.30 -7.64
C VAL A 24 4.49 -4.68 -6.26
N GLY A 25 4.10 -3.93 -5.22
CA GLY A 25 4.49 -4.22 -3.84
C GLY A 25 4.03 -5.60 -3.39
N THR A 26 2.74 -5.93 -3.59
CA THR A 26 2.19 -7.23 -3.18
C THR A 26 2.80 -8.38 -3.99
N LEU A 27 3.05 -8.18 -5.28
CA LEU A 27 3.68 -9.18 -6.13
C LEU A 27 5.09 -9.52 -5.64
N ILE A 28 5.93 -8.51 -5.38
CA ILE A 28 7.28 -8.70 -4.88
C ILE A 28 7.26 -9.40 -3.52
N LEU A 29 6.43 -8.92 -2.59
CA LEU A 29 6.28 -9.54 -1.27
C LEU A 29 5.82 -10.99 -1.36
N GLY A 30 4.85 -11.29 -2.23
CA GLY A 30 4.33 -12.63 -2.43
C GLY A 30 5.39 -13.58 -2.99
N ILE A 31 6.16 -13.16 -3.99
CA ILE A 31 7.26 -13.96 -4.55
C ILE A 31 8.32 -14.22 -3.46
N LEU A 32 8.77 -13.18 -2.76
CA LEU A 32 9.76 -13.33 -1.71
C LEU A 32 9.26 -14.27 -0.60
N LEU A 33 7.98 -14.15 -0.21
CA LEU A 33 7.37 -15.02 0.80
C LEU A 33 7.38 -16.49 0.39
N LEU A 34 7.12 -16.80 -0.89
CA LEU A 34 7.20 -18.17 -1.41
C LEU A 34 8.62 -18.74 -1.38
N LEU A 35 9.61 -17.89 -1.66
CA LEU A 35 11.02 -18.29 -1.66
C LEU A 35 11.52 -18.65 -0.25
N ILE A 36 10.95 -18.03 0.79
CA ILE A 36 11.37 -18.22 2.18
C ILE A 36 10.45 -19.13 3.01
N THR A 37 9.21 -19.38 2.56
CA THR A 37 8.22 -20.14 3.34
C THR A 37 8.11 -21.59 2.84
N PRO A 38 8.07 -22.61 3.70
CA PRO A 38 7.74 -23.98 3.29
C PRO A 38 6.41 -24.05 2.51
N ILE A 39 6.37 -24.83 1.43
CA ILE A 39 5.20 -24.89 0.54
C ILE A 39 3.90 -25.28 1.27
N ARG A 40 3.98 -26.11 2.32
CA ARG A 40 2.81 -26.48 3.15
C ARG A 40 2.10 -25.29 3.80
N TYR A 41 2.79 -24.15 3.93
CA TYR A 41 2.24 -22.93 4.52
C TYR A 41 2.07 -21.78 3.51
N SER A 42 2.41 -21.98 2.23
CA SER A 42 2.44 -20.92 1.21
C SER A 42 1.07 -20.25 1.08
N ARG A 43 -0.01 -21.01 0.89
CA ARG A 43 -1.37 -20.47 0.72
C ARG A 43 -1.82 -19.65 1.93
N ARG A 44 -1.62 -20.18 3.15
CA ARG A 44 -1.97 -19.46 4.38
C ARG A 44 -1.19 -18.16 4.50
N ASN A 45 0.12 -18.21 4.28
CA ASN A 45 0.99 -17.06 4.44
C ASN A 45 0.71 -16.00 3.35
N LEU A 46 0.46 -16.39 2.10
CA LEU A 46 0.01 -15.47 1.04
C LEU A 46 -1.35 -14.83 1.35
N SER A 47 -2.28 -15.58 1.95
CA SER A 47 -3.58 -15.05 2.36
C SER A 47 -3.43 -14.00 3.47
N ILE A 48 -2.56 -14.28 4.47
CA ILE A 48 -2.23 -13.34 5.54
C ILE A 48 -1.56 -12.08 4.96
N LEU A 49 -0.60 -12.26 4.05
CA LEU A 49 0.06 -11.13 3.37
C LEU A 49 -0.97 -10.27 2.62
N TRP A 50 -1.83 -10.88 1.81
CA TRP A 50 -2.86 -10.16 1.05
C TRP A 50 -3.79 -9.36 1.97
N PHE A 51 -4.32 -10.01 3.02
CA PHE A 51 -5.18 -9.34 3.99
C PHE A 51 -4.44 -8.19 4.70
N GLY A 52 -3.18 -8.43 5.12
CA GLY A 52 -2.36 -7.42 5.78
C GLY A 52 -2.09 -6.21 4.89
N VAL A 53 -1.77 -6.41 3.62
CA VAL A 53 -1.55 -5.31 2.67
C VAL A 53 -2.84 -4.51 2.43
N ILE A 54 -3.99 -5.18 2.30
CA ILE A 54 -5.28 -4.48 2.20
C ILE A 54 -5.54 -3.64 3.45
N MET A 55 -5.34 -4.20 4.64
CA MET A 55 -5.55 -3.46 5.89
C MET A 55 -4.63 -2.23 5.99
N ILE A 56 -3.35 -2.38 5.63
CA ILE A 56 -2.41 -1.25 5.56
C ILE A 56 -2.92 -0.19 4.59
N GLY A 57 -3.38 -0.57 3.40
CA GLY A 57 -3.95 0.37 2.43
C GLY A 57 -5.17 1.10 2.97
N MET A 58 -6.10 0.40 3.63
CA MET A 58 -7.28 1.04 4.25
C MET A 58 -6.90 2.00 5.38
N ILE A 59 -5.88 1.68 6.19
CA ILE A 59 -5.38 2.56 7.23
C ILE A 59 -4.73 3.81 6.62
N GLU A 60 -3.95 3.66 5.55
CA GLU A 60 -3.35 4.81 4.85
C GLU A 60 -4.42 5.72 4.25
N GLU A 61 -5.48 5.18 3.63
CA GLU A 61 -6.61 5.98 3.17
C GLU A 61 -7.27 6.72 4.34
N PHE A 62 -7.60 6.01 5.42
CA PHE A 62 -8.21 6.64 6.60
C PHE A 62 -7.32 7.75 7.20
N ARG A 63 -5.99 7.59 7.16
CA ARG A 63 -5.04 8.63 7.59
C ARG A 63 -5.10 9.84 6.66
N GLN A 64 -5.19 9.64 5.35
CA GLN A 64 -5.30 10.73 4.38
C GLN A 64 -6.60 11.53 4.52
N TYR A 65 -7.68 10.91 4.98
CA TYR A 65 -8.94 11.61 5.28
C TYR A 65 -8.77 12.73 6.31
N LEU A 66 -7.82 12.57 7.23
CA LEU A 66 -7.55 13.53 8.29
C LEU A 66 -6.73 14.74 7.79
N LEU A 67 -6.21 14.70 6.56
CA LEU A 67 -5.40 15.78 6.00
C LEU A 67 -6.29 16.85 5.34
N PRO A 68 -6.12 18.14 5.68
CA PRO A 68 -7.06 19.21 5.32
C PRO A 68 -7.15 19.53 3.81
N ASN A 69 -6.32 18.91 2.96
CA ASN A 69 -6.29 19.09 1.51
C ASN A 69 -6.34 17.76 0.72
N ARG A 70 -6.76 16.66 1.34
CA ARG A 70 -6.95 15.37 0.68
C ARG A 70 -8.34 14.84 0.99
N SER A 71 -9.11 14.55 -0.05
CA SER A 71 -10.33 13.76 0.07
C SER A 71 -9.95 12.29 0.03
N THR A 72 -10.37 11.50 1.03
CA THR A 72 -10.43 10.05 0.81
C THR A 72 -11.46 9.78 -0.26
N GLU A 73 -11.00 9.26 -1.38
CA GLU A 73 -11.90 8.77 -2.40
C GLU A 73 -12.04 7.27 -2.23
N PHE A 74 -13.27 6.80 -2.11
CA PHE A 74 -13.59 5.37 -2.10
C PHE A 74 -12.89 4.62 -3.24
N LEU A 75 -12.67 5.30 -4.37
CA LEU A 75 -11.98 4.78 -5.54
C LEU A 75 -10.47 4.54 -5.32
N ASP A 76 -9.78 5.28 -4.44
CA ASP A 76 -8.38 4.99 -4.06
C ASP A 76 -8.29 3.70 -3.26
N GLY A 77 -9.17 3.55 -2.26
CA GLY A 77 -9.30 2.30 -1.51
C GLY A 77 -9.59 1.10 -2.41
N MET A 78 -10.49 1.26 -3.40
CA MET A 78 -10.74 0.23 -4.41
C MET A 78 -9.50 -0.06 -5.26
N ALA A 79 -8.77 0.96 -5.71
CA ALA A 79 -7.55 0.80 -6.49
C ALA A 79 -6.48 0.02 -5.70
N ASN A 80 -6.32 0.31 -4.40
CA ASN A 80 -5.42 -0.41 -3.50
C ASN A 80 -5.81 -1.90 -3.40
N ILE A 81 -7.09 -2.19 -3.15
CA ILE A 81 -7.61 -3.56 -3.03
C ILE A 81 -7.42 -4.35 -4.34
N LEU A 82 -7.77 -3.74 -5.48
CA LEU A 82 -7.63 -4.36 -6.79
C LEU A 82 -6.17 -4.60 -7.13
N GLY A 83 -5.30 -3.62 -6.91
CA GLY A 83 -3.85 -3.74 -7.10
C GLY A 83 -3.28 -4.88 -6.28
N ALA A 84 -3.53 -4.91 -4.97
CA ALA A 84 -3.06 -5.96 -4.08
C ALA A 84 -3.58 -7.35 -4.47
N THR A 85 -4.85 -7.44 -4.88
CA THR A 85 -5.47 -8.69 -5.32
C THR A 85 -4.84 -9.19 -6.61
N CYS A 86 -4.67 -8.34 -7.62
CA CYS A 86 -3.98 -8.69 -8.85
C CYS A 86 -2.51 -9.09 -8.58
N GLY A 87 -1.83 -8.38 -7.69
CA GLY A 87 -0.44 -8.64 -7.32
C GLY A 87 -0.24 -10.00 -6.65
N ILE A 88 -1.17 -10.44 -5.78
CA ILE A 88 -1.05 -11.72 -5.06
C ILE A 88 -1.46 -12.93 -5.91
N LEU A 89 -2.29 -12.75 -6.95
CA LEU A 89 -2.77 -13.86 -7.79
C LEU A 89 -1.63 -14.66 -8.41
N LEU A 90 -0.60 -13.98 -8.94
CA LEU A 90 0.55 -14.63 -9.55
C LEU A 90 1.34 -15.48 -8.53
N PRO A 91 1.70 -14.98 -7.34
CA PRO A 91 2.20 -15.81 -6.24
C PRO A 91 1.32 -17.01 -5.89
N PHE A 92 -0.01 -16.87 -5.84
CA PHE A 92 -0.89 -18.02 -5.57
C PHE A 92 -0.83 -19.09 -6.66
N ILE A 93 -0.77 -18.68 -7.92
CA ILE A 93 -0.59 -19.58 -9.07
C ILE A 93 0.76 -20.28 -8.96
N ILE A 94 1.86 -19.52 -8.82
CA ILE A 94 3.22 -20.05 -8.68
C ILE A 94 3.29 -21.04 -7.52
N GLY A 95 2.80 -20.65 -6.33
CA GLY A 95 2.82 -21.48 -5.13
C GLY A 95 2.00 -22.77 -5.23
N SER A 96 1.09 -22.87 -6.21
CA SER A 96 0.32 -24.09 -6.48
C SER A 96 1.04 -25.08 -7.41
N PHE A 97 1.97 -24.61 -8.25
CA PHE A 97 2.72 -25.44 -9.20
C PHE A 97 4.19 -25.64 -8.84
N TYR A 98 4.76 -24.75 -8.04
CA TYR A 98 6.17 -24.75 -7.71
C TYR A 98 6.52 -25.90 -6.77
N LYS A 99 7.56 -26.68 -7.07
CA LYS A 99 8.18 -27.62 -6.12
C LYS A 99 9.40 -26.92 -5.53
N GLN A 100 9.41 -26.78 -4.22
CA GLN A 100 10.33 -25.89 -3.50
C GLN A 100 11.81 -26.27 -3.74
N LEU A 101 12.57 -25.39 -4.39
CA LEU A 101 14.04 -25.48 -4.51
C LEU A 101 14.69 -24.65 -3.40
N VAL A 102 15.28 -25.37 -2.44
CA VAL A 102 16.32 -24.97 -1.45
C VAL A 102 16.12 -23.65 -0.68
N LYS A 103 16.09 -23.76 0.66
CA LYS A 103 16.11 -22.60 1.57
C LYS A 103 17.46 -21.86 1.49
N ASN A 104 17.44 -20.57 1.13
CA ASN A 104 18.63 -19.73 1.12
C ASN A 104 18.49 -18.55 2.11
N LYS A 105 19.41 -18.47 3.08
CA LYS A 105 19.46 -17.39 4.10
C LYS A 105 19.53 -15.98 3.49
N HIS A 106 20.12 -15.84 2.31
CA HIS A 106 20.21 -14.54 1.61
C HIS A 106 18.84 -14.01 1.18
N LEU A 107 17.88 -14.88 0.89
CA LEU A 107 16.52 -14.49 0.51
C LEU A 107 15.72 -13.92 1.70
N TYR A 108 15.94 -14.45 2.90
CA TYR A 108 15.39 -13.87 4.13
C TYR A 108 15.94 -12.48 4.40
N MET A 109 17.25 -12.26 4.19
CA MET A 109 17.85 -10.94 4.33
C MET A 109 17.27 -9.95 3.31
N LEU A 110 17.16 -10.35 2.03
CA LEU A 110 16.52 -9.54 0.99
C LEU A 110 15.07 -9.16 1.35
N PHE A 111 14.28 -10.14 1.82
CA PHE A 111 12.91 -9.88 2.27
C PHE A 111 12.87 -8.91 3.45
N PHE A 112 13.73 -9.10 4.45
CA PHE A 112 13.83 -8.21 5.60
C PHE A 112 14.20 -6.78 5.20
N PHE A 113 15.21 -6.60 4.35
CA PHE A 113 15.61 -5.28 3.85
C PHE A 113 14.51 -4.61 3.05
N TYR A 114 13.80 -5.36 2.19
CA TYR A 114 12.68 -4.81 1.43
C TYR A 114 11.55 -4.32 2.34
N ILE A 115 11.15 -5.11 3.35
CA ILE A 115 10.17 -4.70 4.37
C ILE A 115 10.66 -3.48 5.16
N LEU A 116 11.94 -3.43 5.51
CA LEU A 116 12.53 -2.31 6.23
C LEU A 116 12.47 -1.02 5.40
N THR A 117 12.80 -1.10 4.11
CA THR A 117 12.72 0.05 3.19
C THR A 117 11.28 0.54 3.02
N LEU A 118 10.31 -0.37 2.86
CA LEU A 118 8.89 0.00 2.79
C LEU A 118 8.42 0.68 4.08
N SER A 119 8.78 0.10 5.23
CA SER A 119 8.45 0.67 6.55
C SER A 119 9.07 2.05 6.76
N ALA A 120 10.31 2.26 6.30
CA ALA A 120 10.98 3.56 6.37
C ALA A 120 10.29 4.61 5.48
N GLY A 121 9.84 4.21 4.28
CA GLY A 121 9.04 5.08 3.40
C GLY A 121 7.73 5.51 4.06
N LEU A 122 6.99 4.56 4.65
CA LEU A 122 5.77 4.85 5.40
C LEU A 122 6.03 5.80 6.58
N TRP A 123 7.12 5.58 7.31
CA TRP A 123 7.52 6.45 8.42
C TRP A 123 7.79 7.90 7.95
N GLN A 124 8.50 8.07 6.84
CA GLN A 124 8.82 9.40 6.31
C GLN A 124 7.56 10.15 5.84
N LEU A 125 6.63 9.45 5.17
CA LEU A 125 5.33 10.02 4.79
C LEU A 125 4.52 10.48 6.00
N ASN A 126 4.62 9.75 7.12
CA ASN A 126 3.96 10.11 8.37
C ASN A 126 4.53 11.40 8.98
N GLN A 127 5.86 11.58 8.97
CA GLN A 127 6.49 12.80 9.50
C GLN A 127 6.11 14.06 8.72
N ILE A 128 6.09 13.99 7.39
CA ILE A 128 5.74 15.14 6.53
C ILE A 128 4.31 15.60 6.82
N SER A 129 3.39 14.65 6.98
CA SER A 129 1.99 14.91 7.26
C SER A 129 1.80 15.67 8.59
N PHE A 130 2.50 15.24 9.65
CA PHE A 130 2.40 15.84 10.98
C PHE A 130 2.98 17.26 11.04
N LEU A 131 4.11 17.49 10.35
CA LEU A 131 4.75 18.81 10.29
C LEU A 131 3.85 19.85 9.59
N GLN A 132 3.12 19.42 8.56
CA GLN A 132 2.25 20.30 7.79
C GLN A 132 0.99 20.71 8.59
N GLU A 133 0.49 19.83 9.45
CA GLU A 133 -0.60 20.12 10.40
C GLU A 133 -0.16 21.12 11.48
N GLU A 134 1.04 20.95 12.06
CA GLU A 134 1.60 21.89 13.04
C GLU A 134 1.81 23.29 12.44
N LEU A 135 2.33 23.36 11.21
CA LEU A 135 2.52 24.62 10.47
C LEU A 135 1.18 25.33 10.21
N ASN A 136 0.14 24.61 9.81
CA ASN A 136 -1.20 25.17 9.62
C ASN A 136 -1.79 25.71 10.93
N LEU A 137 -1.66 24.98 12.03
CA LEU A 137 -2.12 25.43 13.35
C LEU A 137 -1.40 26.70 13.81
N ARG A 138 -0.07 26.79 13.63
CA ARG A 138 0.70 27.99 13.95
C ARG A 138 0.25 29.20 13.12
N ASN A 139 0.00 29.02 11.83
CA ASN A 139 -0.47 30.09 10.95
C ASN A 139 -1.87 30.60 11.36
N ILE A 140 -2.80 29.70 11.73
CA ILE A 140 -4.13 30.08 12.22
C ILE A 140 -4.02 30.89 13.53
N VAL A 141 -3.22 30.42 14.48
CA VAL A 141 -2.99 31.13 15.75
C VAL A 141 -2.38 32.51 15.49
N GLN A 142 -1.38 32.64 14.62
CA GLN A 142 -0.80 33.95 14.29
C GLN A 142 -1.82 34.92 13.67
N VAL A 143 -2.68 34.44 12.75
CA VAL A 143 -3.72 35.27 12.13
C VAL A 143 -4.79 35.73 13.13
N PHE A 144 -5.13 34.90 14.12
CA PHE A 144 -6.15 35.22 15.12
C PHE A 144 -5.63 36.07 16.28
N PHE A 145 -4.35 35.97 16.65
CA PHE A 145 -3.77 36.68 17.80
C PHE A 145 -2.94 37.94 17.41
N MET A 146 -2.74 38.22 16.12
CA MET A 146 -2.13 39.47 15.63
C MET A 146 -3.13 40.46 15.00
N LYS A 147 -4.43 40.25 15.19
CA LYS A 147 -5.49 41.27 15.02
C LYS A 147 -5.92 41.81 16.37
#